data_AF-A0A3A8KLJ0-F1
#
_entry.id   AF-A0A3A8KLJ0-F1
#
_cell.length_a   1.000
_cell.length_b   1.000
_cell.length_c   1.000
_cell.angle_alpha   90.00
_cell.angle_beta   90.00
_cell.angle_gamma   90.00
#
_symmetry.space_group_name_H-M   'P 1'
#
loop_
_entity.id
_entity.type
_entity.pdbx_description
1 polymer ?
#
loop_
_entity_poly.entity_id
_entity_poly.type
_entity_poly.pdbx_seq_one_letter_code
_entity_poly.pdbx_strand_id
1 'polypeptide(L)'
;MKNFGLRMSALMLALAAQSAAAYDKNVDLKNTGTTTAYDVAVVLNGTETVTATFDGYTFGPLIGHFTQRTVTPTASGDTVIHWMNIDGIDTPIPPGKTIHVGWSTSDCTSQIKDMYWTNKAHGRLRNSVILDVFHNLTYTTGGFPIIDLTNVLEAQVNIRIRDVRFLVVDGPLPLEALSTMNDKLMAQLRPVSEGSFVLAPGKSARFEIPVEVKEGQSLLTVYTTSPDEAQGAVSSLQSAEAVHFMQRPVVGGGGGCGGQIPNQ
;
A
#
# COMPACT_ATOMS: atom_id res chain seq x y z
N MET A 1 -50.69 7.75 3.44
CA MET A 1 -49.26 7.58 3.78
C MET A 1 -48.68 6.60 2.76
N LYS A 2 -47.77 7.06 1.89
CA LYS A 2 -47.22 6.27 0.78
C LYS A 2 -45.91 5.65 1.25
N ASN A 3 -45.87 4.32 1.36
CA ASN A 3 -44.67 3.57 1.71
C ASN A 3 -43.67 3.62 0.55
N PHE A 4 -42.55 4.31 0.76
CA PHE A 4 -41.39 4.25 -0.11
C PHE A 4 -40.67 2.92 0.13
N GLY A 5 -40.87 1.96 -0.78
CA GLY A 5 -40.08 0.75 -0.85
C GLY A 5 -38.69 1.06 -1.40
N LEU A 6 -37.67 1.04 -0.52
CA LEU A 6 -36.27 1.01 -0.93
C LEU A 6 -35.98 -0.35 -1.57
N ARG A 7 -35.95 -0.38 -2.89
CA ARG A 7 -35.41 -1.49 -3.67
C ARG A 7 -33.90 -1.49 -3.47
N MET A 8 -33.41 -2.44 -2.68
CA MET A 8 -32.03 -2.93 -2.77
C MET A 8 -31.83 -3.53 -4.15
N SER A 9 -31.35 -2.72 -5.10
CA SER A 9 -30.87 -3.24 -6.37
C SER A 9 -29.47 -3.81 -6.18
N ALA A 10 -29.39 -5.09 -6.49
CA ALA A 10 -28.22 -5.94 -6.58
C ALA A 10 -26.98 -5.19 -7.08
N LEU A 11 -25.96 -5.14 -6.23
CA LEU A 11 -24.59 -4.87 -6.64
C LEU A 11 -24.16 -6.05 -7.52
N MET A 12 -24.14 -5.81 -8.84
CA MET A 12 -23.65 -6.75 -9.83
C MET A 12 -22.22 -7.16 -9.47
N LEU A 13 -22.04 -8.46 -9.24
CA LEU A 13 -20.76 -9.12 -9.11
C LEU A 13 -20.07 -9.05 -10.49
N ALA A 14 -19.37 -7.95 -10.75
CA ALA A 14 -18.43 -7.88 -11.85
C ALA A 14 -17.28 -8.83 -11.51
N LEU A 15 -17.34 -10.06 -12.03
CA LEU A 15 -16.16 -10.91 -12.19
C LEU A 15 -15.23 -10.21 -13.19
N ALA A 16 -14.48 -9.22 -12.69
CA ALA A 16 -13.31 -8.75 -13.40
C ALA A 16 -12.33 -9.92 -13.39
N ALA A 17 -12.13 -10.54 -14.54
CA ALA A 17 -10.99 -11.41 -14.78
C ALA A 17 -9.72 -10.55 -14.64
N GLN A 18 -9.24 -10.37 -13.41
CA GLN A 18 -7.87 -9.94 -13.15
C GLN A 18 -6.97 -11.12 -13.53
N SER A 19 -6.70 -11.25 -14.83
CA SER A 19 -5.69 -12.16 -15.35
C SER A 19 -4.31 -11.53 -15.12
N ALA A 20 -3.44 -12.32 -14.48
CA ALA A 20 -2.13 -11.99 -13.89
C ALA A 20 -2.22 -11.48 -12.44
N ALA A 21 -1.41 -12.08 -11.56
CA ALA A 21 -1.37 -11.87 -10.12
C ALA A 21 -0.97 -10.42 -9.78
N ALA A 22 -1.91 -9.48 -9.85
CA ALA A 22 -1.61 -8.09 -9.53
C ALA A 22 -1.05 -7.98 -8.10
N TYR A 23 0.04 -7.22 -7.95
CA TYR A 23 0.48 -6.73 -6.64
C TYR A 23 -0.31 -5.47 -6.35
N ASP A 24 -1.30 -5.58 -5.46
CA ASP A 24 -2.15 -4.47 -5.07
C ASP A 24 -1.60 -3.83 -3.82
N LYS A 25 -1.29 -2.53 -3.92
CA LYS A 25 -0.88 -1.70 -2.79
C LYS A 25 -1.80 -0.52 -2.65
N ASN A 26 -2.32 -0.34 -1.46
CA ASN A 26 -2.97 0.89 -1.03
C ASN A 26 -2.31 1.43 0.22
N VAL A 27 -2.39 2.73 0.42
CA VAL A 27 -1.81 3.38 1.58
C VAL A 27 -2.64 4.56 2.03
N ASP A 28 -3.02 4.56 3.31
CA ASP A 28 -3.52 5.75 3.98
C ASP A 28 -2.31 6.55 4.49
N LEU A 29 -2.15 7.78 4.00
CA LEU A 29 -1.00 8.63 4.26
C LEU A 29 -1.41 9.85 5.07
N LYS A 30 -0.98 9.91 6.32
CA LYS A 30 -1.17 11.08 7.18
C LYS A 30 0.08 11.95 7.16
N ASN A 31 -0.04 13.20 6.73
CA ASN A 31 1.07 14.16 6.80
C ASN A 31 1.37 14.47 8.28
N THR A 32 2.48 13.95 8.79
CA THR A 32 2.94 14.20 10.18
C THR A 32 4.07 15.24 10.23
N GLY A 33 4.49 15.75 9.08
CA GLY A 33 5.48 16.82 8.98
C GLY A 33 4.95 18.17 9.47
N THR A 34 5.80 19.19 9.42
CA THR A 34 5.45 20.57 9.81
C THR A 34 5.03 21.45 8.63
N THR A 35 5.08 20.92 7.41
CA THR A 35 4.85 21.68 6.17
C THR A 35 3.66 21.10 5.40
N THR A 36 2.94 21.98 4.72
CA THR A 36 1.85 21.62 3.82
C THR A 36 2.38 20.95 2.55
N ALA A 37 1.88 19.76 2.25
CA ALA A 37 2.08 19.07 0.98
C ALA A 37 0.95 19.36 -0.01
N TYR A 38 1.12 18.95 -1.26
CA TYR A 38 0.13 19.15 -2.33
C TYR A 38 -0.13 17.85 -3.09
N ASP A 39 0.93 17.10 -3.39
CA ASP A 39 0.86 15.81 -4.08
C ASP A 39 1.67 14.73 -3.35
N VAL A 40 1.56 13.52 -3.86
CA VAL A 40 2.38 12.37 -3.46
C VAL A 40 2.94 11.66 -4.69
N ALA A 41 4.20 11.26 -4.60
CA ALA A 41 4.86 10.45 -5.61
C ALA A 41 5.44 9.17 -5.01
N VAL A 42 5.36 8.10 -5.79
CA VAL A 42 5.91 6.78 -5.50
C VAL A 42 6.90 6.42 -6.59
N VAL A 43 8.11 6.05 -6.21
CA VAL A 43 9.16 5.59 -7.11
C VAL A 43 9.30 4.08 -6.95
N LEU A 44 8.93 3.35 -7.99
CA LEU A 44 9.10 1.91 -8.08
C LEU A 44 10.43 1.60 -8.77
N ASN A 45 11.16 0.63 -8.25
CA ASN A 45 12.42 0.16 -8.83
C ASN A 45 12.14 -0.52 -10.17
N GLY A 46 12.83 -0.09 -11.23
CA GLY A 46 12.68 -0.67 -12.57
C GLY A 46 11.48 -0.16 -13.39
N THR A 47 11.31 -0.77 -14.57
CA THR A 47 10.27 -0.41 -15.53
C THR A 47 9.03 -1.27 -15.29
N GLU A 48 8.20 -0.79 -14.37
CA GLU A 48 7.02 -1.50 -13.88
C GLU A 48 5.80 -1.13 -14.72
N THR A 49 4.91 -2.11 -14.91
CA THR A 49 3.64 -1.86 -15.62
C THR A 49 2.51 -1.68 -14.61
N VAL A 50 2.11 -0.42 -14.42
CA VAL A 50 0.97 -0.07 -13.57
C VAL A 50 -0.33 -0.38 -14.30
N THR A 51 -1.13 -1.30 -13.75
CA THR A 51 -2.36 -1.80 -14.37
C THR A 51 -3.62 -1.12 -13.85
N ALA A 52 -3.58 -0.63 -12.61
CA ALA A 52 -4.66 0.13 -11.99
C ALA A 52 -4.12 1.13 -10.98
N THR A 53 -4.92 2.16 -10.66
CA THR A 53 -4.68 3.04 -9.52
C THR A 53 -5.98 3.35 -8.80
N PHE A 54 -5.85 3.74 -7.55
CA PHE A 54 -6.88 4.40 -6.77
C PHE A 54 -6.40 5.81 -6.44
N ASP A 55 -7.19 6.79 -6.86
CA ASP A 55 -6.79 8.20 -6.90
C ASP A 55 -7.43 9.01 -5.74
N GLY A 56 -7.88 8.33 -4.67
CA GLY A 56 -8.44 8.98 -3.48
C GLY A 56 -9.98 9.09 -3.48
N TYR A 57 -10.53 9.42 -2.31
CA TYR A 57 -11.98 9.49 -2.09
C TYR A 57 -12.52 10.91 -2.34
N THR A 58 -13.74 10.99 -2.86
CA THR A 58 -14.47 12.27 -3.03
C THR A 58 -15.32 12.66 -1.81
N PHE A 59 -15.42 11.79 -0.80
CA PHE A 59 -16.17 12.02 0.43
C PHE A 59 -15.62 11.20 1.60
N GLY A 60 -16.01 11.55 2.82
CA GLY A 60 -15.65 10.82 4.04
C GLY A 60 -14.37 11.31 4.71
N PRO A 61 -13.89 10.59 5.75
CA PRO A 61 -12.74 11.01 6.56
C PRO A 61 -11.41 11.15 5.81
N LEU A 62 -11.24 10.42 4.70
CA LEU A 62 -10.04 10.45 3.85
C LEU A 62 -10.27 11.23 2.54
N ILE A 63 -11.15 12.23 2.58
CA ILE A 63 -11.48 13.04 1.40
C ILE A 63 -10.24 13.72 0.80
N GLY A 64 -10.13 13.58 -0.51
CA GLY A 64 -9.07 14.13 -1.34
C GLY A 64 -8.90 13.26 -2.58
N HIS A 65 -9.45 13.71 -3.71
CA HIS A 65 -9.40 12.97 -4.97
C HIS A 65 -8.46 13.64 -5.99
N PHE A 66 -7.43 12.94 -6.43
CA PHE A 66 -6.46 13.42 -7.40
C PHE A 66 -7.00 13.30 -8.82
N THR A 67 -7.08 14.43 -9.52
CA THR A 67 -7.60 14.48 -10.89
C THR A 67 -6.53 14.30 -11.96
N GLN A 68 -5.25 14.38 -11.58
CA GLN A 68 -4.13 14.28 -12.51
C GLN A 68 -3.10 13.28 -11.99
N ARG A 69 -3.22 12.03 -12.43
CA ARG A 69 -2.23 10.99 -12.17
C ARG A 69 -1.36 10.75 -13.39
N THR A 70 -0.06 10.61 -13.16
CA THR A 70 0.92 10.25 -14.21
C THR A 70 1.69 9.01 -13.79
N VAL A 71 2.09 8.21 -14.79
CA VAL A 71 3.00 7.08 -14.65
C VAL A 71 4.10 7.30 -15.67
N THR A 72 5.32 7.59 -15.22
CA THR A 72 6.42 7.97 -16.11
C THR A 72 7.70 7.20 -15.78
N PRO A 73 8.46 6.75 -16.79
CA PRO A 73 9.79 6.23 -16.56
C PRO A 73 10.74 7.39 -16.22
N THR A 74 11.69 7.11 -15.34
CA THR A 74 12.83 7.98 -15.04
C THR A 74 13.99 7.72 -15.99
N ALA A 75 14.96 8.63 -16.01
CA ALA A 75 16.20 8.42 -16.76
C ALA A 75 17.03 7.22 -16.24
N SER A 76 16.86 6.81 -14.98
CA SER A 76 17.51 5.62 -14.40
C SER A 76 16.79 4.31 -14.71
N GLY A 77 15.64 4.35 -15.38
CA GLY A 77 14.83 3.17 -15.70
C GLY A 77 13.83 2.78 -14.60
N ASP A 78 13.73 3.55 -13.52
CA ASP A 78 12.70 3.44 -12.48
C ASP A 78 11.35 3.99 -12.97
N THR A 79 10.24 3.62 -12.31
CA THR A 79 8.89 4.08 -12.65
C THR A 79 8.35 4.99 -11.55
N VAL A 80 7.87 6.18 -11.92
CA VAL A 80 7.25 7.13 -10.97
C VAL A 80 5.75 7.18 -11.19
N ILE A 81 4.99 6.91 -10.14
CA ILE A 81 3.56 7.21 -10.08
C ILE A 81 3.39 8.51 -9.29
N HIS A 82 2.73 9.49 -9.88
CA HIS A 82 2.56 10.81 -9.27
C HIS A 82 1.09 11.22 -9.31
N TRP A 83 0.50 11.44 -8.14
CA TRP A 83 -0.89 11.86 -7.95
C TRP A 83 -0.97 13.34 -7.66
N MET A 84 -1.36 14.15 -8.64
CA MET A 84 -1.40 15.60 -8.57
C MET A 84 -2.82 16.16 -8.62
N ASN A 85 -2.94 17.44 -8.26
CA ASN A 85 -4.16 18.24 -8.43
C ASN A 85 -5.36 17.65 -7.68
N ILE A 86 -5.20 17.56 -6.37
CA ILE A 86 -6.23 17.06 -5.46
C ILE A 86 -7.44 18.01 -5.42
N ASP A 87 -8.62 17.41 -5.54
CA ASP A 87 -9.92 18.03 -5.73
C ASP A 87 -9.98 18.98 -6.95
N GLY A 88 -9.10 18.78 -7.93
CA GLY A 88 -9.06 19.50 -9.20
C GLY A 88 -8.47 20.92 -9.14
N ILE A 89 -8.09 21.39 -7.95
CA ILE A 89 -7.58 22.76 -7.71
C ILE A 89 -6.28 22.80 -6.89
N ASP A 90 -5.59 21.67 -6.78
CA ASP A 90 -4.37 21.51 -6.00
C ASP A 90 -4.57 21.88 -4.51
N THR A 91 -5.62 21.29 -3.91
CA THR A 91 -5.99 21.56 -2.53
C THR A 91 -4.85 21.16 -1.57
N PRO A 92 -4.48 22.00 -0.59
CA PRO A 92 -3.38 21.68 0.32
C PRO A 92 -3.64 20.42 1.15
N ILE A 93 -2.55 19.73 1.48
CA ILE A 93 -2.46 18.63 2.43
C ILE A 93 -1.69 19.12 3.67
N PRO A 94 -2.34 19.87 4.58
CA PRO A 94 -1.69 20.38 5.78
C PRO A 94 -1.32 19.23 6.75
N PRO A 95 -0.40 19.48 7.69
CA PRO A 95 -0.13 18.57 8.79
C PRO A 95 -1.43 18.07 9.47
N GLY A 96 -1.52 16.77 9.71
CA GLY A 96 -2.68 16.09 10.27
C GLY A 96 -3.70 15.60 9.24
N LYS A 97 -3.70 16.12 7.99
CA LYS A 97 -4.56 15.59 6.93
C LYS A 97 -4.10 14.20 6.51
N THR A 98 -5.07 13.31 6.30
CA THR A 98 -4.84 11.98 5.74
C THR A 98 -5.43 11.91 4.34
N ILE A 99 -4.70 11.33 3.40
CA ILE A 99 -5.15 11.01 2.04
C ILE A 99 -5.03 9.50 1.80
N HIS A 100 -5.67 9.00 0.74
CA HIS A 100 -5.57 7.60 0.33
C HIS A 100 -5.17 7.50 -1.14
N VAL A 101 -4.17 6.67 -1.44
CA VAL A 101 -3.77 6.34 -2.82
C VAL A 101 -3.44 4.86 -2.92
N GLY A 102 -3.57 4.31 -4.12
CA GLY A 102 -3.15 2.94 -4.39
C GLY A 102 -2.87 2.66 -5.84
N TRP A 103 -2.26 1.51 -6.07
CA TRP A 103 -1.88 1.05 -7.40
C TRP A 103 -1.77 -0.48 -7.45
N SER A 104 -1.85 -0.98 -8.67
CA SER A 104 -1.63 -2.39 -9.01
C SER A 104 -0.53 -2.47 -10.05
N THR A 105 0.37 -3.46 -9.93
CA THR A 105 1.37 -3.77 -10.95
C THR A 105 1.27 -5.21 -11.43
N SER A 106 1.67 -5.47 -12.67
CA SER A 106 1.58 -6.82 -13.28
C SER A 106 2.81 -7.72 -13.03
N ASP A 107 3.93 -7.13 -12.61
CA ASP A 107 5.24 -7.78 -12.43
C ASP A 107 5.40 -8.46 -11.06
N CYS A 108 4.50 -8.17 -10.12
CA CYS A 108 4.40 -8.80 -8.80
C CYS A 108 5.63 -8.67 -7.89
N THR A 109 6.63 -7.90 -8.30
CA THR A 109 7.89 -7.70 -7.59
C THR A 109 8.19 -6.22 -7.38
N SER A 110 7.20 -5.35 -7.58
CA SER A 110 7.37 -3.91 -7.43
C SER A 110 7.90 -3.55 -6.06
N GLN A 111 9.14 -3.09 -6.07
CA GLN A 111 9.82 -2.60 -4.89
C GLN A 111 9.70 -1.08 -4.87
N ILE A 112 9.15 -0.51 -3.79
CA ILE A 112 9.20 0.93 -3.58
C ILE A 112 10.63 1.31 -3.22
N LYS A 113 11.27 2.08 -4.08
CA LYS A 113 12.59 2.66 -3.85
C LYS A 113 12.49 3.91 -2.99
N ASP A 114 11.46 4.72 -3.23
CA ASP A 114 11.21 5.97 -2.53
C ASP A 114 9.73 6.36 -2.60
N MET A 115 9.28 7.13 -1.63
CA MET A 115 7.94 7.72 -1.59
C MET A 115 8.04 9.07 -0.87
N TYR A 116 7.40 10.11 -1.42
CA TYR A 116 7.56 11.45 -0.87
C TYR A 116 6.38 12.37 -1.15
N TRP A 117 6.22 13.36 -0.28
CA TRP A 117 5.35 14.51 -0.49
C TRP A 117 5.97 15.53 -1.45
N THR A 118 5.12 16.25 -2.18
CA THR A 118 5.54 17.35 -3.06
C THR A 118 5.00 18.70 -2.60
N ASN A 119 5.63 19.76 -3.10
CA ASN A 119 5.20 21.14 -2.95
C ASN A 119 4.19 21.51 -4.04
N LYS A 120 3.66 22.74 -3.97
CA LYS A 120 2.70 23.28 -4.94
C LYS A 120 3.19 23.34 -6.39
N ALA A 121 4.50 23.26 -6.62
CA ALA A 121 5.09 23.19 -7.95
C ALA A 121 5.31 21.73 -8.42
N HIS A 122 4.69 20.76 -7.73
CA HIS A 122 4.80 19.32 -7.97
C HIS A 122 6.25 18.78 -7.84
N GLY A 123 7.13 19.55 -7.20
CA GLY A 123 8.49 19.14 -6.88
C GLY A 123 8.56 18.49 -5.51
N ARG A 124 9.49 17.55 -5.31
CA ARG A 124 9.71 16.92 -4.01
C ARG A 124 9.92 17.95 -2.91
N LEU A 125 9.21 17.79 -1.79
CA LEU A 125 9.49 18.54 -0.58
C LEU A 125 10.82 18.08 0.02
N ARG A 126 11.66 19.04 0.40
CA ARG A 126 12.97 18.74 0.98
C ARG A 126 12.82 17.89 2.23
N ASN A 127 13.62 16.83 2.32
CA ASN A 127 13.59 15.87 3.44
C ASN A 127 12.22 15.22 3.65
N SER A 128 11.39 15.16 2.60
CA SER A 128 10.15 14.39 2.62
C SER A 128 10.45 12.96 2.21
N VAL A 129 10.32 12.04 3.16
CA VAL A 129 10.41 10.60 2.95
C VAL A 129 9.24 9.97 3.70
N ILE A 130 8.38 9.31 2.93
CA ILE A 130 7.31 8.47 3.44
C ILE A 130 7.88 7.06 3.53
N LEU A 131 7.92 6.53 4.76
CA LEU A 131 8.59 5.27 5.01
C LEU A 131 7.72 4.10 4.57
N ASP A 132 8.32 3.17 3.85
CA ASP A 132 7.71 1.93 3.42
C ASP A 132 8.70 0.76 3.53
N VAL A 133 8.19 -0.47 3.49
CA VAL A 133 9.00 -1.68 3.38
C VAL A 133 8.60 -2.49 2.18
N PHE A 134 9.57 -3.19 1.61
CA PHE A 134 9.28 -4.18 0.60
C PHE A 134 8.51 -5.33 1.25
N HIS A 135 7.31 -5.58 0.74
CA HIS A 135 6.46 -6.69 1.14
C HIS A 135 6.63 -7.81 0.13
N ASN A 136 7.18 -8.94 0.57
CA ASN A 136 7.24 -10.15 -0.22
C ASN A 136 6.39 -11.24 0.40
N LEU A 137 5.78 -12.05 -0.47
CA LEU A 137 4.92 -13.16 -0.07
C LEU A 137 5.40 -14.44 -0.74
N THR A 138 5.78 -15.42 0.07
CA THR A 138 6.15 -16.76 -0.37
C THR A 138 5.21 -17.78 0.25
N TYR A 139 5.09 -18.96 -0.36
CA TYR A 139 4.26 -20.05 0.16
C TYR A 139 5.13 -21.26 0.45
N THR A 140 4.94 -21.86 1.63
CA THR A 140 5.57 -23.14 1.97
C THR A 140 4.84 -24.30 1.31
N THR A 141 5.47 -25.47 1.37
CA THR A 141 4.81 -26.74 1.04
C THR A 141 3.58 -26.93 1.93
N GLY A 142 2.39 -26.90 1.32
CA GLY A 142 1.12 -26.94 2.04
C GLY A 142 0.32 -25.63 2.03
N GLY A 143 0.79 -24.59 1.33
CA GLY A 143 0.01 -23.37 1.10
C GLY A 143 -0.04 -22.39 2.26
N PHE A 144 0.86 -22.52 3.25
CA PHE A 144 1.00 -21.56 4.33
C PHE A 144 1.87 -20.38 3.87
N PRO A 145 1.37 -19.14 3.91
CA PRO A 145 2.13 -17.99 3.48
C PRO A 145 3.21 -17.58 4.50
N ILE A 146 4.36 -17.19 4.00
CA ILE A 146 5.39 -16.46 4.74
C ILE A 146 5.46 -15.05 4.16
N ILE A 147 5.22 -14.06 5.03
CA ILE A 147 5.44 -12.66 4.70
C ILE A 147 6.86 -12.29 5.11
N ASP A 148 7.56 -11.61 4.20
CA ASP A 148 8.88 -11.02 4.43
C ASP A 148 8.79 -9.51 4.24
N LEU A 149 8.96 -8.75 5.32
CA LEU A 149 9.04 -7.29 5.30
C LEU A 149 10.50 -6.89 5.35
N THR A 150 11.00 -6.25 4.30
CA THR A 150 12.40 -5.82 4.20
C THR A 150 12.52 -4.31 4.06
N ASN A 151 13.36 -3.69 4.88
CA ASN A 151 13.71 -2.28 4.73
C ASN A 151 14.77 -2.11 3.63
N VAL A 152 14.30 -1.73 2.45
CA VAL A 152 15.11 -1.51 1.25
C VAL A 152 15.12 -0.06 0.77
N LEU A 153 14.61 0.87 1.60
CA LEU A 153 14.51 2.28 1.19
C LEU A 153 15.89 2.89 0.96
N GLU A 154 15.98 3.70 -0.08
CA GLU A 154 17.21 4.45 -0.40
C GLU A 154 17.60 5.43 0.71
N ALA A 155 16.63 5.91 1.49
CA ALA A 155 16.88 6.83 2.60
C ALA A 155 17.79 6.25 3.72
N GLN A 156 17.96 4.93 3.78
CA GLN A 156 18.82 4.25 4.78
C GLN A 156 18.50 4.65 6.24
N VAL A 157 17.22 4.74 6.57
CA VAL A 157 16.73 5.05 7.94
C VAL A 157 16.10 3.83 8.61
N ASN A 158 16.03 3.82 9.94
CA ASN A 158 15.29 2.79 10.66
C ASN A 158 13.79 3.02 10.47
N ILE A 159 13.04 1.94 10.27
CA ILE A 159 11.60 1.99 10.11
C ILE A 159 10.96 1.24 11.26
N ARG A 160 10.12 1.94 12.03
CA ARG A 160 9.25 1.31 13.03
C ARG A 160 8.01 0.79 12.33
N ILE A 161 7.79 -0.52 12.45
CA ILE A 161 6.59 -1.22 11.97
C ILE A 161 5.71 -1.54 13.18
N ARG A 162 4.41 -1.29 13.05
CA ARG A 162 3.39 -1.55 14.07
C ARG A 162 2.13 -2.14 13.46
N ASP A 163 1.29 -2.70 14.33
CA ASP A 163 -0.04 -3.19 13.99
C ASP A 163 -0.07 -4.13 12.79
N VAL A 164 0.92 -5.02 12.68
CA VAL A 164 0.95 -6.00 11.58
C VAL A 164 -0.21 -6.98 11.77
N ARG A 165 -1.10 -7.01 10.78
CA ARG A 165 -2.32 -7.80 10.76
C ARG A 165 -2.52 -8.44 9.40
N PHE A 166 -3.34 -9.48 9.35
CA PHE A 166 -3.66 -10.18 8.12
C PHE A 166 -5.13 -10.59 8.05
N LEU A 167 -5.61 -10.81 6.83
CA LEU A 167 -6.90 -11.41 6.54
C LEU A 167 -6.78 -12.27 5.29
N VAL A 168 -7.48 -13.40 5.25
CA VAL A 168 -7.66 -14.20 4.03
C VAL A 168 -9.07 -13.96 3.55
N VAL A 169 -9.23 -13.58 2.29
CA VAL A 169 -10.51 -13.26 1.66
C VAL A 169 -10.74 -14.13 0.43
N ASP A 170 -12.00 -14.38 0.11
CA ASP A 170 -12.37 -15.07 -1.12
C ASP A 170 -12.34 -14.08 -2.28
N GLY A 171 -11.31 -14.19 -3.13
CA GLY A 171 -11.02 -13.28 -4.23
C GLY A 171 -10.30 -11.98 -3.80
N PRO A 172 -9.66 -11.27 -4.74
CA PRO A 172 -9.06 -9.97 -4.47
C PRO A 172 -10.14 -8.92 -4.21
N LEU A 173 -9.94 -8.10 -3.18
CA LEU A 173 -10.72 -6.89 -2.95
C LEU A 173 -10.28 -5.80 -3.94
N PRO A 174 -11.20 -4.94 -4.40
CA PRO A 174 -10.82 -3.82 -5.26
C PRO A 174 -10.02 -2.78 -4.45
N LEU A 175 -9.21 -1.96 -5.14
CA LEU A 175 -8.31 -1.02 -4.49
C LEU A 175 -9.07 -0.07 -3.53
N GLU A 176 -10.25 0.42 -3.89
CA GLU A 176 -11.04 1.33 -3.04
C GLU A 176 -11.52 0.70 -1.71
N ALA A 177 -11.47 -0.62 -1.57
CA ALA A 177 -11.85 -1.33 -0.35
C ALA A 177 -10.69 -1.53 0.62
N LEU A 178 -9.45 -1.27 0.20
CA LEU A 178 -8.22 -1.50 0.96
C LEU A 178 -7.82 -0.25 1.74
N SER A 179 -8.66 0.19 2.68
CA SER A 179 -8.44 1.41 3.49
C SER A 179 -8.92 1.25 4.92
N THR A 180 -8.40 2.08 5.83
CA THR A 180 -8.90 2.21 7.21
C THR A 180 -10.36 2.66 7.27
N MET A 181 -10.90 3.26 6.20
CA MET A 181 -12.34 3.57 6.09
C MET A 181 -13.24 2.35 5.94
N ASN A 182 -12.69 1.18 5.58
CA ASN A 182 -13.47 -0.04 5.45
C ASN A 182 -13.58 -0.74 6.82
N ASP A 183 -14.51 -0.28 7.66
CA ASP A 183 -14.71 -0.81 9.02
C ASP A 183 -14.92 -2.33 9.05
N LYS A 184 -15.59 -2.89 8.04
CA LYS A 184 -15.83 -4.33 7.94
C LYS A 184 -14.53 -5.11 7.71
N LEU A 185 -13.64 -4.57 6.87
CA LEU A 185 -12.31 -5.14 6.66
C LEU A 185 -11.50 -5.03 7.94
N MET A 186 -11.43 -3.83 8.52
CA MET A 186 -10.63 -3.56 9.72
C MET A 186 -11.04 -4.41 10.92
N ALA A 187 -12.34 -4.71 11.07
CA ALA A 187 -12.85 -5.56 12.14
C ALA A 187 -12.53 -7.06 11.98
N GLN A 188 -12.18 -7.51 10.77
CA GLN A 188 -11.86 -8.91 10.47
C GLN A 188 -10.35 -9.22 10.52
N LEU A 189 -9.51 -8.18 10.46
CA LEU A 189 -8.07 -8.32 10.52
C LEU A 189 -7.61 -9.01 11.81
N ARG A 190 -6.74 -10.01 11.66
CA ARG A 190 -6.13 -10.76 12.76
C ARG A 190 -4.69 -10.31 12.97
N PRO A 191 -4.22 -10.12 14.21
CA PRO A 191 -2.83 -9.73 14.46
C PRO A 191 -1.86 -10.88 14.15
N VAL A 192 -0.62 -10.53 13.81
CA VAL A 192 0.52 -11.46 13.82
C VAL A 192 1.27 -11.38 15.16
N SER A 193 1.96 -12.45 15.57
CA SER A 193 2.63 -12.56 16.88
C SER A 193 3.66 -11.46 17.14
N GLU A 194 4.44 -11.12 16.12
CA GLU A 194 5.54 -10.16 16.19
C GLU A 194 5.08 -8.71 16.02
N GLY A 195 3.77 -8.41 16.10
CA GLY A 195 3.08 -7.23 15.56
C GLY A 195 3.63 -5.80 15.75
N SER A 196 4.78 -5.59 16.41
CA SER A 196 5.56 -4.35 16.36
C SER A 196 7.06 -4.59 16.50
N PHE A 197 7.87 -3.97 15.62
CA PHE A 197 9.34 -4.09 15.61
C PHE A 197 9.99 -2.93 14.85
N VAL A 198 11.32 -2.85 14.87
CA VAL A 198 12.10 -1.87 14.11
C VAL A 198 12.99 -2.61 13.10
N LEU A 199 12.97 -2.17 11.84
CA LEU A 199 13.87 -2.64 10.80
C LEU A 199 14.93 -1.59 10.50
N ALA A 200 16.18 -1.94 10.79
CA ALA A 200 17.33 -1.19 10.29
C ALA A 200 17.48 -1.37 8.77
N PRO A 201 18.24 -0.49 8.09
CA PRO A 201 18.47 -0.60 6.65
C PRO A 201 19.02 -1.98 6.25
N GLY A 202 18.44 -2.57 5.21
CA GLY A 202 18.79 -3.89 4.70
C GLY A 202 18.39 -5.07 5.60
N LYS A 203 17.63 -4.83 6.68
CA LYS A 203 17.10 -5.88 7.55
C LYS A 203 15.69 -6.29 7.14
N SER A 204 15.39 -7.55 7.44
CA SER A 204 14.13 -8.21 7.14
C SER A 204 13.52 -8.78 8.42
N ALA A 205 12.20 -8.81 8.48
CA ALA A 205 11.44 -9.61 9.44
C ALA A 205 10.51 -10.55 8.67
N ARG A 206 10.50 -11.83 9.08
CA ARG A 206 9.71 -12.89 8.46
C ARG A 206 8.75 -13.47 9.47
N PHE A 207 7.53 -13.72 9.04
CA PHE A 207 6.50 -14.35 9.86
C PHE A 207 5.62 -15.25 9.00
N GLU A 208 5.29 -16.40 9.57
CA GLU A 208 4.38 -17.36 8.97
C GLU A 208 2.94 -17.00 9.33
N ILE A 209 2.05 -17.06 8.35
CA ILE A 209 0.62 -16.90 8.55
C ILE A 209 0.03 -18.27 8.88
N PRO A 210 -0.60 -18.44 10.06
CA PRO A 210 -1.06 -19.76 10.55
C PRO A 210 -2.38 -20.18 9.88
N VAL A 211 -2.54 -19.90 8.59
CA VAL A 211 -3.73 -20.17 7.78
C VAL A 211 -3.29 -20.51 6.37
N GLU A 212 -3.70 -21.67 5.89
CA GLU A 212 -3.57 -22.06 4.49
C GLU A 212 -4.38 -21.11 3.61
N VAL A 213 -3.76 -20.61 2.54
CA VAL A 213 -4.45 -19.79 1.52
C VAL A 213 -4.63 -20.63 0.27
N LYS A 214 -5.88 -20.79 -0.14
CA LYS A 214 -6.25 -21.64 -1.27
C LYS A 214 -6.31 -20.84 -2.56
N GLU A 215 -6.26 -21.55 -3.68
CA GLU A 215 -6.51 -20.96 -4.99
C GLU A 215 -7.83 -20.20 -5.02
N GLY A 216 -7.82 -19.02 -5.64
CA GLY A 216 -8.96 -18.12 -5.67
C GLY A 216 -9.12 -17.26 -4.41
N GLN A 217 -8.33 -17.48 -3.37
CA GLN A 217 -8.26 -16.60 -2.20
C GLN A 217 -7.14 -15.58 -2.35
N SER A 218 -7.23 -14.50 -1.58
CA SER A 218 -6.16 -13.50 -1.45
C SER A 218 -5.75 -13.33 0.00
N LEU A 219 -4.45 -13.18 0.22
CA LEU A 219 -3.91 -12.73 1.50
C LEU A 219 -3.81 -11.22 1.48
N LEU A 220 -4.47 -10.58 2.43
CA LEU A 220 -4.28 -9.18 2.77
C LEU A 220 -3.35 -9.07 3.98
N THR A 221 -2.35 -8.21 3.88
CA THR A 221 -1.51 -7.78 5.01
C THR A 221 -1.72 -6.29 5.25
N VAL A 222 -1.90 -5.89 6.50
CA VAL A 222 -2.02 -4.49 6.90
C VAL A 222 -0.96 -4.19 7.94
N TYR A 223 -0.25 -3.08 7.80
CA TYR A 223 0.75 -2.64 8.79
C TYR A 223 0.93 -1.12 8.75
N THR A 224 1.39 -0.57 9.87
CA THR A 224 1.71 0.85 9.98
C THR A 224 3.21 1.05 9.95
N THR A 225 3.71 2.03 9.18
CA THR A 225 5.11 2.48 9.24
C THR A 225 5.21 3.88 9.83
N SER A 226 6.31 4.12 10.54
CA SER A 226 6.64 5.42 11.14
C SER A 226 8.15 5.52 11.38
N PRO A 227 8.71 6.72 11.54
CA PRO A 227 10.11 6.88 11.95
C PRO A 227 10.37 6.22 13.31
N ASP A 228 11.59 5.72 13.51
CA ASP A 228 12.01 5.25 14.82
C ASP A 228 12.32 6.43 15.76
N GLU A 229 11.47 6.64 16.77
CA GLU A 229 11.60 7.71 17.77
C GLU A 229 12.98 7.74 18.47
N ALA A 230 13.65 6.59 18.58
CA ALA A 230 14.98 6.48 19.18
C ALA A 230 16.09 7.12 18.34
N GLN A 231 15.84 7.45 17.07
CA GLN A 231 16.80 8.19 16.23
C GLN A 231 16.88 9.69 16.57
N GLY A 232 16.11 10.17 17.56
CA GLY A 232 16.14 11.55 18.04
C GLY A 232 15.69 12.58 16.99
N ALA A 233 15.69 13.86 17.36
CA ALA A 233 15.24 15.00 16.53
C ALA A 233 16.06 15.24 15.24
N VAL A 234 16.92 14.31 14.83
CA VAL A 234 17.67 14.36 13.57
C VAL A 234 16.71 14.21 12.36
N SER A 235 15.48 13.75 12.58
CA SER A 235 14.42 13.76 11.59
C SER A 235 13.60 15.05 11.63
N SER A 236 14.11 16.15 11.07
CA SER A 236 13.26 17.20 10.50
C SER A 236 12.57 16.71 9.21
N LEU A 237 12.26 15.40 9.15
CA LEU A 237 11.68 14.76 7.99
C LEU A 237 10.24 15.25 7.89
N GLN A 238 9.86 15.71 6.71
CA GLN A 238 8.44 15.84 6.39
C GLN A 238 7.90 14.42 6.21
N SER A 239 7.57 13.80 7.33
CA SER A 239 7.25 12.38 7.39
C SER A 239 5.77 12.14 7.15
N ALA A 240 5.41 10.86 7.08
CA ALA A 240 4.04 10.41 7.17
C ALA A 240 3.96 9.25 8.16
N GLU A 241 2.83 9.19 8.86
CA GLU A 241 2.34 7.92 9.38
C GLU A 241 1.55 7.26 8.24
N ALA A 242 1.94 6.05 7.87
CA ALA A 242 1.38 5.36 6.72
C ALA A 242 0.80 4.01 7.13
N VAL A 243 -0.46 3.76 6.79
CA VAL A 243 -1.10 2.45 6.95
C VAL A 243 -1.16 1.79 5.59
N HIS A 244 -0.37 0.73 5.41
CA HIS A 244 -0.22 0.01 4.15
C HIS A 244 -1.18 -1.16 4.11
N PHE A 245 -1.79 -1.36 2.95
CA PHE A 245 -2.66 -2.48 2.63
C PHE A 245 -2.05 -3.20 1.43
N MET A 246 -1.64 -4.45 1.66
CA MET A 246 -0.96 -5.28 0.68
C MET A 246 -1.80 -6.49 0.37
N GLN A 247 -2.22 -6.64 -0.88
CA GLN A 247 -3.00 -7.80 -1.31
C GLN A 247 -2.30 -8.54 -2.43
N ARG A 248 -2.33 -9.87 -2.35
CA ARG A 248 -1.84 -10.73 -3.42
C ARG A 248 -2.76 -11.95 -3.58
N PRO A 249 -3.37 -12.16 -4.76
CA PRO A 249 -4.20 -13.33 -5.02
C PRO A 249 -3.34 -14.60 -5.23
N VAL A 250 -3.87 -15.74 -4.80
CA VAL A 250 -3.33 -17.07 -5.16
C VAL A 250 -3.97 -17.51 -6.47
N VAL A 251 -3.18 -17.50 -7.55
CA VAL A 251 -3.59 -18.02 -8.86
C VAL A 251 -3.09 -19.46 -9.02
N GLY A 252 -3.96 -20.35 -9.50
CA GLY A 252 -3.59 -21.71 -9.84
C GLY A 252 -2.68 -21.78 -11.06
N GLY A 253 -1.77 -22.76 -11.04
CA GLY A 253 -0.73 -22.93 -12.05
C GLY A 253 0.52 -22.15 -11.67
N GLY A 254 1.65 -22.86 -11.56
CA GLY A 254 2.94 -22.37 -11.02
C GLY A 254 3.64 -21.23 -11.78
N GLY A 255 2.89 -20.35 -12.45
CA GLY A 255 3.33 -19.04 -12.94
C GLY A 255 2.82 -17.87 -12.10
N GLY A 256 2.04 -18.11 -11.04
CA GLY A 256 1.73 -17.08 -10.04
C GLY A 256 3.00 -16.65 -9.30
N CYS A 257 3.11 -15.36 -9.00
CA CYS A 257 4.33 -14.69 -8.56
C CYS A 257 4.90 -15.10 -7.18
N GLY A 258 4.40 -16.18 -6.60
CA GLY A 258 5.07 -16.90 -5.52
C GLY A 258 6.14 -17.80 -6.13
N GLY A 259 7.40 -17.34 -6.15
CA GLY A 259 8.51 -18.24 -6.40
C GLY A 259 8.42 -19.39 -5.39
N GLN A 260 8.19 -20.62 -5.88
CA GLN A 260 8.45 -21.79 -5.06
C GLN A 260 9.91 -21.71 -4.63
N ILE A 261 10.19 -21.79 -3.33
CA ILE A 261 11.56 -21.97 -2.87
C ILE A 261 12.03 -23.29 -3.49
N PRO A 262 13.05 -23.31 -4.37
CA PRO A 262 13.57 -24.57 -4.86
C PRO A 262 14.07 -25.36 -3.65
N ASN A 263 13.59 -26.59 -3.50
CA ASN A 263 14.01 -27.51 -2.43
C ASN A 263 15.54 -27.46 -2.28
N GLN A 264 16.01 -27.00 -1.12
CA GLN A 264 17.37 -27.25 -0.65
C GLN A 264 17.37 -28.55 0.15
#